data_AF-A0A947MP13-F1
#
_entry.id   AF-A0A947MP13-F1
#
_cell.length_a   1.000
_cell.length_b   1.000
_cell.length_c   1.000
_cell.angle_alpha   90.00
_cell.angle_beta   90.00
_cell.angle_gamma   90.00
#
_symmetry.space_group_name_H-M   'P 1'
#
loop_
_entity.id
_entity.type
_entity.pdbx_description
1 polymer ?
#
loop_
_entity_poly.entity_id
_entity_poly.type
_entity_poly.pdbx_seq_one_letter_code
_entity_poly.pdbx_strand_id
1 'polypeptide(L)'
;FYAAMDGANKFVRGDAIAAIIITVINVVGGLVVGVLDHGLPVGVAAKTYSLLTIGDGLVSQIPALIVSTAAGLIVTRSSDQRGLGTQVMNQALANPAVLNASSGVAVAMAFVPGLPVIPFLALAGALQALKRDNANTAKGPAENAPRTATTPEEARAQEEADLDAALPVEILELRVGYSLVPLVTRDRGGGELLDRIVALRKRFAGELGIKVPPVTLKDSLEIPGGDYRVLVNGVVVAQGAIMTDRLLAMDPGNAGGKVNGIATKDPAFGIPALWILAHDRDRAEMYGFTVVEPVAVIATHLSEVFREHAAELVGRAELQSLIDIVARRHPRLVDDLIPSVLSLAEVHGVIRGLLRENISVRDLRSIIEALGDAGRVNKHPAALMEAVRLRLGPSIAQTLAELDGKLYAALLEPDLEAALRKVMVTSPEPGLAPDLATAQRVLGAVQKAVEKLGMAGKRPILVAPSDLRYPLWKFIHHFLPQVVVVAQQELPARMEISAIASVGFERRSGLTTAAGASHAT
;
A
#
# COMPACT_ATOMS: atom_id res chain seq x y z
N PHE A 1 -0.52 16.78 -15.38
CA PHE A 1 -0.72 18.18 -15.81
C PHE A 1 -0.65 18.37 -17.32
N TYR A 2 0.46 18.06 -18.02
CA TYR A 2 0.58 18.33 -19.47
C TYR A 2 -0.40 17.56 -20.39
N ALA A 3 -0.80 16.33 -20.04
CA ALA A 3 -1.73 15.54 -20.86
C ALA A 3 -3.20 16.02 -20.79
N ALA A 4 -3.62 16.62 -19.66
CA ALA A 4 -4.97 17.17 -19.49
C ALA A 4 -5.12 18.52 -20.23
N MET A 5 -4.03 19.30 -20.30
CA MET A 5 -4.01 20.60 -21.00
C MET A 5 -4.06 20.45 -22.53
N ASP A 6 -3.40 19.44 -23.11
CA ASP A 6 -3.45 19.19 -24.57
C ASP A 6 -4.83 18.69 -25.04
N GLY A 7 -5.54 17.96 -24.17
CA GLY A 7 -6.93 17.56 -24.40
C GLY A 7 -7.87 18.75 -24.45
N ALA A 8 -7.87 19.60 -23.41
CA ALA A 8 -8.72 20.79 -23.35
C ALA A 8 -8.51 21.74 -24.54
N ASN A 9 -7.26 21.94 -24.96
CA ASN A 9 -6.94 22.83 -26.07
C ASN A 9 -7.40 22.28 -27.44
N LYS A 10 -7.46 20.95 -27.61
CA LYS A 10 -8.05 20.30 -28.80
C LYS A 10 -9.58 20.38 -28.81
N PHE A 11 -10.24 20.25 -27.65
CA PHE A 11 -11.70 20.36 -27.54
C PHE A 11 -12.21 21.78 -27.82
N VAL A 12 -11.57 22.80 -27.25
CA VAL A 12 -11.94 24.21 -27.48
C VAL A 12 -11.77 24.61 -28.95
N ARG A 13 -10.71 24.11 -29.60
CA ARG A 13 -10.46 24.39 -31.02
C ARG A 13 -11.49 23.69 -31.93
N GLY A 14 -11.92 22.49 -31.57
CA GLY A 14 -12.97 21.77 -32.31
C GLY A 14 -14.34 22.44 -32.20
N ASP A 15 -14.70 22.92 -31.01
CA ASP A 15 -15.97 23.62 -30.75
C ASP A 15 -16.05 24.97 -31.49
N ALA A 16 -14.94 25.73 -31.49
CA ALA A 16 -14.86 26.99 -32.23
C ALA A 16 -15.01 26.80 -33.75
N ILE A 17 -14.43 25.74 -34.32
CA ILE A 17 -14.56 25.43 -35.75
C ILE A 17 -16.00 25.03 -36.08
N ALA A 18 -16.62 24.20 -35.26
CA ALA A 18 -18.02 23.79 -35.44
C ALA A 18 -18.98 24.98 -35.37
N ALA A 19 -18.80 25.89 -34.41
CA ALA A 19 -19.62 27.09 -34.25
C ALA A 19 -19.52 28.03 -35.46
N ILE A 20 -18.31 28.22 -36.02
CA ILE A 20 -18.12 29.04 -37.23
C ILE A 20 -18.85 28.41 -38.42
N ILE A 21 -18.76 27.09 -38.60
CA ILE A 21 -19.44 26.37 -39.69
C ILE A 21 -20.96 26.51 -39.55
N ILE A 22 -21.52 26.30 -38.36
CA ILE A 22 -22.96 26.44 -38.10
C ILE A 22 -23.44 27.87 -38.38
N THR A 23 -22.68 28.88 -37.96
CA THR A 23 -23.00 30.29 -38.20
C THR A 23 -23.07 30.58 -39.71
N VAL A 24 -22.08 30.11 -40.48
CA VAL A 24 -22.07 30.31 -41.94
C VAL A 24 -23.26 29.61 -42.59
N ILE A 25 -23.58 28.38 -42.17
CA ILE A 25 -24.74 27.64 -42.69
C ILE A 25 -26.05 28.36 -42.37
N ASN A 26 -26.23 28.84 -41.14
CA ASN A 26 -27.46 29.52 -40.72
C ASN A 26 -27.65 30.87 -41.45
N VAL A 27 -26.58 31.63 -41.66
CA VAL A 27 -26.64 32.89 -42.41
C VAL A 27 -26.91 32.65 -43.90
N VAL A 28 -26.13 31.77 -44.54
CA VAL A 28 -26.24 31.53 -45.99
C VAL A 28 -27.51 30.75 -46.31
N GLY A 29 -27.78 29.67 -45.58
CA GLY A 29 -29.00 28.86 -45.72
C GLY A 29 -30.25 29.67 -45.42
N GLY A 30 -30.24 30.47 -44.34
CA GLY A 30 -31.34 31.36 -44.00
C GLY A 30 -31.59 32.42 -45.08
N LEU A 31 -30.54 32.99 -45.68
CA LEU A 31 -30.67 33.93 -46.79
C LEU A 31 -31.29 33.27 -48.03
N VAL A 32 -30.83 32.07 -48.39
CA VAL A 32 -31.33 31.32 -49.56
C VAL A 32 -32.80 30.95 -49.38
N VAL A 33 -33.18 30.38 -48.23
CA VAL A 33 -34.56 30.01 -47.92
C VAL A 33 -35.46 31.24 -47.75
N GLY A 34 -34.94 32.31 -47.16
CA GLY A 34 -35.69 33.56 -47.00
C GLY A 34 -36.05 34.23 -48.32
N VAL A 35 -35.14 34.20 -49.30
CA VAL A 35 -35.36 34.81 -50.62
C VAL A 35 -36.14 33.89 -51.55
N LEU A 36 -35.79 32.61 -51.63
CA LEU A 36 -36.38 31.68 -52.61
C LEU A 36 -37.73 31.11 -52.15
N ASP A 37 -37.86 30.76 -50.87
CA ASP A 37 -39.00 30.02 -50.35
C ASP A 37 -40.04 30.96 -49.70
N HIS A 38 -39.57 32.00 -49.00
CA HIS A 38 -40.42 32.97 -48.31
C HIS A 38 -40.62 34.29 -49.08
N GLY A 39 -39.99 34.46 -50.25
CA GLY A 39 -40.15 35.62 -51.12
C GLY A 39 -39.70 36.96 -50.52
N LEU A 40 -38.85 36.93 -49.49
CA LEU A 40 -38.41 38.16 -48.81
C LEU A 40 -37.40 38.93 -49.68
N PRO A 41 -37.46 40.28 -49.68
CA PRO A 41 -36.40 41.09 -50.28
C PRO A 41 -35.04 40.76 -49.65
N VAL A 42 -34.00 40.64 -50.47
CA VAL A 42 -32.65 40.20 -50.05
C VAL A 42 -32.12 40.98 -48.83
N GLY A 43 -32.34 42.29 -48.79
CA GLY A 43 -31.92 43.13 -47.65
C GLY A 43 -32.67 42.82 -46.35
N VAL A 44 -33.94 42.45 -46.44
CA VAL A 44 -34.75 42.05 -45.28
C VAL A 44 -34.36 40.65 -44.81
N ALA A 45 -34.18 39.70 -45.73
CA ALA A 45 -33.73 38.35 -45.42
C ALA A 45 -32.34 38.36 -44.75
N ALA A 46 -31.39 39.12 -45.28
CA ALA A 46 -30.06 39.27 -44.69
C ALA A 46 -30.14 39.79 -43.25
N LYS A 47 -30.90 40.86 -43.00
CA LYS A 47 -31.04 41.42 -41.65
C LYS A 47 -31.69 40.43 -40.68
N THR A 48 -32.78 39.78 -41.08
CA THR A 48 -33.53 38.87 -40.21
C THR A 48 -32.73 37.62 -39.85
N TYR A 49 -32.15 36.94 -40.84
CA TYR A 49 -31.42 35.69 -40.59
C TYR A 49 -30.03 35.93 -39.97
N SER A 50 -29.36 37.06 -40.24
CA SER A 50 -28.16 37.43 -39.49
C SER A 50 -28.48 37.73 -38.02
N LEU A 51 -29.58 38.42 -37.72
CA LEU A 51 -29.96 38.74 -36.33
C LEU A 51 -30.39 37.49 -35.56
N LEU A 52 -31.14 36.58 -36.19
CA LEU A 52 -31.48 35.27 -35.64
C LEU A 52 -30.24 34.41 -35.39
N THR A 53 -29.26 34.41 -36.31
CA THR A 53 -28.03 33.62 -36.15
C THR A 53 -27.14 34.16 -35.03
N ILE A 54 -27.03 35.49 -34.88
CA ILE A 54 -26.31 36.10 -33.76
C ILE A 54 -27.02 35.76 -32.44
N GLY A 55 -28.36 35.80 -32.42
CA GLY A 55 -29.16 35.39 -31.27
C GLY A 55 -28.92 33.93 -30.86
N ASP A 56 -28.93 33.01 -31.82
CA ASP A 56 -28.66 31.58 -31.61
C ASP A 56 -27.24 31.31 -31.09
N GLY A 57 -26.25 32.01 -31.64
CA GLY A 57 -24.87 31.98 -31.16
C GLY A 57 -24.71 32.45 -29.72
N LEU A 58 -25.40 33.52 -29.32
CA LEU A 58 -25.38 34.02 -27.94
C LEU A 58 -26.11 33.08 -26.97
N VAL A 59 -27.28 32.55 -27.37
CA VAL A 59 -28.10 31.64 -26.54
C VAL A 59 -27.41 30.29 -26.32
N SER A 60 -26.67 29.79 -27.31
CA SER A 60 -25.94 28.52 -27.20
C SER A 60 -24.59 28.64 -26.50
N GLN A 61 -23.79 29.68 -26.81
CA GLN A 61 -22.40 29.75 -26.34
C GLN A 61 -22.27 30.26 -24.91
N ILE A 62 -23.11 31.19 -24.46
CA ILE A 62 -23.00 31.74 -23.10
C ILE A 62 -23.22 30.63 -22.05
N PRO A 63 -24.28 29.80 -22.13
CA PRO A 63 -24.47 28.69 -21.20
C PRO A 63 -23.36 27.64 -21.30
N ALA A 64 -22.92 27.30 -22.53
CA ALA A 64 -21.86 26.33 -22.73
C ALA A 64 -20.54 26.76 -22.07
N LEU A 65 -20.18 28.04 -22.18
CA LEU A 65 -19.00 28.61 -21.52
C LEU A 65 -19.13 28.54 -20.00
N ILE A 66 -20.30 28.87 -19.45
CA ILE A 66 -20.57 28.82 -18.00
C ILE A 66 -20.46 27.39 -17.48
N VAL A 67 -21.10 26.42 -18.16
CA VAL A 67 -21.07 25.00 -17.77
C VAL A 67 -19.65 24.43 -17.90
N SER A 68 -18.93 24.74 -18.98
CA SER A 68 -17.55 24.28 -19.20
C SER A 68 -16.60 24.84 -18.14
N THR A 69 -16.72 26.13 -17.82
CA THR A 69 -15.92 26.76 -16.76
C THR A 69 -16.26 26.19 -15.38
N ALA A 70 -17.55 25.99 -15.08
CA ALA A 70 -17.99 25.37 -13.83
C ALA A 70 -17.50 23.92 -13.70
N ALA A 71 -17.59 23.12 -14.76
CA ALA A 71 -17.07 21.75 -14.80
C ALA A 71 -15.55 21.72 -14.64
N GLY A 72 -14.83 22.62 -15.31
CA GLY A 72 -13.38 22.79 -15.15
C GLY A 72 -13.00 23.11 -13.70
N LEU A 73 -13.71 24.06 -13.07
CA LEU A 73 -13.52 24.43 -11.67
C LEU A 73 -13.83 23.28 -10.70
N ILE A 74 -14.87 22.49 -10.98
CA ILE A 74 -15.24 21.30 -10.19
C ILE A 74 -14.19 20.20 -10.31
N VAL A 75 -13.62 19.98 -11.51
CA VAL A 75 -12.61 18.95 -11.76
C VAL A 75 -11.25 19.32 -11.16
N THR A 76 -10.92 20.62 -11.07
CA THR A 76 -9.71 21.10 -10.38
C THR A 76 -9.82 21.10 -8.85
N ARG A 77 -10.95 20.64 -8.30
CA ARG A 77 -11.15 20.51 -6.86
C ARG A 77 -10.30 19.37 -6.30
N SER A 78 -9.10 19.69 -5.82
CA SER A 78 -8.41 18.93 -4.80
C SER A 78 -8.12 19.84 -3.60
N SER A 79 -8.84 19.59 -2.51
CA SER A 79 -8.34 19.76 -1.13
C SER A 79 -8.60 21.04 -0.33
N ASP A 80 -9.20 22.13 -0.84
CA ASP A 80 -9.45 23.32 -0.01
C ASP A 80 -10.93 23.62 0.30
N GLN A 81 -11.22 23.96 1.56
CA GLN A 81 -12.57 24.21 2.09
C GLN A 81 -13.07 25.67 1.93
N ARG A 82 -12.24 26.62 1.47
CA ARG A 82 -12.68 27.99 1.20
C ARG A 82 -13.35 28.09 -0.18
N GLY A 83 -14.42 28.88 -0.28
CA GLY A 83 -15.19 29.01 -1.52
C GLY A 83 -14.36 29.62 -2.66
N LEU A 84 -14.12 28.84 -3.73
CA LEU A 84 -13.39 29.26 -4.94
C LEU A 84 -13.80 30.64 -5.48
N GLY A 85 -15.09 31.00 -5.37
CA GLY A 85 -15.60 32.29 -5.83
C GLY A 85 -14.95 33.50 -5.15
N THR A 86 -14.67 33.42 -3.85
CA THR A 86 -14.03 34.54 -3.13
C THR A 86 -12.55 34.63 -3.45
N GLN A 87 -11.87 33.49 -3.64
CA GLN A 87 -10.44 33.46 -3.96
C GLN A 87 -10.17 33.95 -5.39
N VAL A 88 -10.96 33.52 -6.38
CA VAL A 88 -10.87 33.99 -7.76
C VAL A 88 -11.19 35.48 -7.85
N MET A 89 -12.23 35.94 -7.14
CA MET A 89 -12.56 37.37 -7.07
C MET A 89 -11.41 38.18 -6.46
N ASN A 90 -10.84 37.72 -5.35
CA ASN A 90 -9.72 38.39 -4.68
C ASN A 90 -8.47 38.43 -5.56
N GLN A 91 -8.14 37.35 -6.28
CA GLN A 91 -7.00 37.30 -7.20
C GLN A 91 -7.20 38.19 -8.43
N ALA A 92 -8.41 38.20 -9.02
CA ALA A 92 -8.73 39.04 -10.16
C ALA A 92 -8.69 40.54 -9.81
N LEU A 93 -9.18 40.91 -8.61
CA LEU A 93 -9.15 42.28 -8.10
C LEU A 93 -7.78 42.68 -7.53
N ALA A 94 -6.93 41.73 -7.13
CA ALA A 94 -5.57 42.01 -6.68
C ALA A 94 -4.59 42.27 -7.84
N ASN A 95 -4.89 41.80 -9.06
CA ASN A 95 -3.99 41.97 -10.20
C ASN A 95 -4.23 43.31 -10.93
N PRO A 96 -3.30 44.28 -10.86
CA PRO A 96 -3.50 45.60 -11.47
C PRO A 96 -3.54 45.56 -13.00
N ALA A 97 -2.95 44.56 -13.65
CA ALA A 97 -2.99 44.42 -15.10
C ALA A 97 -4.41 44.05 -15.57
N VAL A 98 -5.09 43.17 -14.84
CA VAL A 98 -6.48 42.75 -15.13
C VAL A 98 -7.44 43.92 -14.91
N LEU A 99 -7.27 44.67 -13.80
CA LEU A 99 -8.08 45.86 -13.54
C LEU A 99 -7.90 46.96 -14.60
N ASN A 100 -6.65 47.22 -15.05
CA ASN A 100 -6.40 48.22 -16.09
C ASN A 100 -6.99 47.78 -17.45
N ALA A 101 -6.86 46.51 -17.81
CA ALA A 101 -7.43 45.99 -19.05
C ALA A 101 -8.96 46.11 -19.04
N SER A 102 -9.61 45.67 -17.97
CA SER A 102 -11.06 45.75 -17.81
C SER A 102 -11.58 47.20 -17.77
N SER A 103 -10.88 48.11 -17.08
CA SER A 103 -11.21 49.53 -17.07
C SER A 103 -11.04 50.16 -18.46
N GLY A 104 -9.97 49.81 -19.18
CA GLY A 104 -9.75 50.27 -20.56
C GLY A 104 -10.84 49.81 -21.52
N VAL A 105 -11.30 48.56 -21.40
CA VAL A 105 -12.44 48.04 -22.17
C VAL A 105 -13.73 48.76 -21.80
N ALA A 106 -13.99 49.04 -20.52
CA ALA A 106 -15.16 49.79 -20.09
C ALA A 106 -15.17 51.23 -20.63
N VAL A 107 -14.01 51.91 -20.66
CA VAL A 107 -13.87 53.23 -21.30
C VAL A 107 -14.11 53.14 -22.81
N ALA A 108 -13.54 52.14 -23.49
CA ALA A 108 -13.77 51.95 -24.92
C ALA A 108 -15.26 51.72 -25.24
N MET A 109 -15.97 50.96 -24.40
CA MET A 109 -17.42 50.74 -24.54
C MET A 109 -18.24 52.01 -24.34
N ALA A 110 -17.77 52.97 -23.54
CA ALA A 110 -18.44 54.25 -23.35
C ALA A 110 -18.46 55.12 -24.62
N PHE A 111 -17.57 54.86 -25.59
CA PHE A 111 -17.53 55.58 -26.87
C PHE A 111 -18.36 54.91 -27.98
N VAL A 112 -18.99 53.77 -27.71
CA VAL A 112 -19.84 53.07 -28.69
C VAL A 112 -21.22 53.75 -28.76
N PRO A 113 -21.67 54.25 -29.93
CA PRO A 113 -22.95 54.92 -30.07
C PRO A 113 -24.12 53.97 -29.73
N GLY A 114 -25.03 54.40 -28.87
CA GLY A 114 -26.20 53.63 -28.44
C GLY A 114 -26.09 53.00 -27.05
N LEU A 115 -24.91 53.04 -26.41
CA LEU A 115 -24.73 52.58 -25.03
C LEU A 115 -24.80 53.75 -24.03
N PRO A 116 -25.33 53.53 -22.80
CA PRO A 116 -25.35 54.55 -21.76
C PRO A 116 -23.92 54.89 -21.29
N VAL A 117 -23.43 56.08 -21.64
CA VAL A 117 -22.03 56.49 -21.38
C VAL A 117 -21.70 56.55 -19.87
N ILE A 118 -22.63 57.07 -19.06
CA ILE A 118 -22.41 57.34 -17.62
C ILE A 118 -22.13 56.04 -16.83
N PRO A 119 -22.90 54.94 -16.95
CA PRO A 119 -22.61 53.68 -16.28
C PRO A 119 -21.23 53.08 -16.59
N PHE A 120 -20.79 53.13 -17.86
CA PHE A 120 -19.51 52.56 -18.26
C PHE A 120 -18.32 53.37 -17.75
N LEU A 121 -18.42 54.70 -17.76
CA LEU A 121 -17.41 55.57 -17.13
C LEU A 121 -17.40 55.41 -15.60
N ALA A 122 -18.56 55.25 -14.97
CA ALA A 122 -18.65 54.99 -13.52
C ALA A 122 -18.01 53.65 -13.15
N LEU A 123 -18.25 52.60 -13.93
CA LEU A 123 -17.64 51.29 -13.73
C LEU A 123 -16.12 51.33 -13.93
N ALA A 124 -15.64 51.99 -14.98
CA ALA A 124 -14.21 52.21 -15.20
C ALA A 124 -13.55 52.95 -14.02
N GLY A 125 -14.22 53.99 -13.51
CA GLY A 125 -13.80 54.72 -12.32
C GLY A 125 -13.75 53.85 -11.07
N ALA A 126 -14.77 53.02 -10.83
CA ALA A 126 -14.83 52.11 -9.69
C ALA A 126 -13.70 51.07 -9.72
N LEU A 127 -13.45 50.45 -10.88
CA LEU A 127 -12.33 49.52 -11.07
C LEU A 127 -10.96 50.19 -10.82
N GLN A 128 -10.82 51.47 -11.21
CA GLN A 128 -9.60 52.23 -10.96
C GLN A 128 -9.45 52.67 -9.50
N ALA A 129 -10.55 52.89 -8.78
CA ALA A 129 -10.55 53.20 -7.35
C ALA A 129 -10.12 51.98 -6.51
N LEU A 130 -10.65 50.79 -6.82
CA LEU A 130 -10.27 49.53 -6.18
C LEU A 130 -8.76 49.24 -6.28
N LYS A 131 -8.11 49.68 -7.36
CA LYS A 131 -6.66 49.63 -7.52
C LYS A 131 -5.91 50.51 -6.51
N ARG A 132 -6.42 51.72 -6.22
CA ARG A 132 -5.75 52.68 -5.31
C ARG A 132 -5.75 52.17 -3.87
N ASP A 133 -6.84 51.53 -3.46
CA ASP A 133 -6.96 50.95 -2.12
C ASP A 133 -6.01 49.74 -1.96
N ASN A 134 -5.85 48.91 -3.00
CA ASN A 134 -4.87 47.82 -3.00
C ASN A 134 -3.41 48.30 -3.10
N ALA A 135 -3.14 49.44 -3.76
CA ALA A 135 -1.79 49.97 -3.92
C ALA A 135 -1.25 50.70 -2.68
N ASN A 136 -2.12 51.26 -1.82
CA ASN A 136 -1.71 51.94 -0.58
C ASN A 136 -1.32 50.98 0.54
N THR A 137 -1.80 49.73 0.51
CA THR A 137 -1.40 48.68 1.47
C THR A 137 -0.02 48.08 1.17
N ALA A 138 0.57 48.38 0.00
CA ALA A 138 1.77 47.73 -0.53
C ALA A 138 3.05 48.59 -0.52
N LYS A 139 3.11 49.72 0.21
CA LYS A 139 4.33 50.56 0.32
C LYS A 139 4.98 50.47 1.71
N GLY A 140 5.78 49.42 1.91
CA GLY A 140 6.88 49.32 2.89
C GLY A 140 8.16 48.86 2.16
N PRO A 141 9.37 49.23 2.63
CA PRO A 141 10.55 49.33 1.76
C PRO A 141 11.09 47.96 1.32
N ALA A 142 11.35 47.86 0.01
CA ALA A 142 11.89 46.70 -0.66
C ALA A 142 13.42 46.76 -0.76
N GLU A 143 14.10 45.75 -0.22
CA GLU A 143 15.34 45.23 -0.80
C GLU A 143 15.54 43.76 -0.38
N ASN A 144 15.83 42.90 -1.36
CA ASN A 144 16.16 41.47 -1.33
C ASN A 144 15.02 40.43 -1.53
N ALA A 145 14.93 39.98 -2.79
CA ALA A 145 14.41 38.71 -3.33
C ALA A 145 12.90 38.43 -3.21
N PRO A 146 12.28 37.78 -4.23
CA PRO A 146 10.86 37.49 -4.27
C PRO A 146 10.54 36.35 -3.29
N ARG A 147 10.46 36.66 -2.00
CA ARG A 147 9.59 35.94 -1.10
C ARG A 147 8.19 36.50 -1.34
N THR A 148 7.36 35.72 -2.02
CA THR A 148 5.91 35.83 -1.98
C THR A 148 5.54 36.18 -0.55
N ALA A 149 5.10 37.41 -0.30
CA ALA A 149 4.66 37.83 1.01
C ALA A 149 3.35 37.07 1.27
N THR A 150 3.47 35.90 1.88
CA THR A 150 2.34 35.17 2.45
C THR A 150 1.70 36.11 3.45
N THR A 151 0.45 36.51 3.20
CA THR A 151 -0.36 37.18 4.21
C THR A 151 -0.33 36.37 5.52
N PRO A 152 -0.53 36.96 6.72
CA PRO A 152 -0.53 36.19 7.97
C PRO A 152 -1.50 34.99 7.97
N GLU A 153 -2.54 35.07 7.14
CA GLU A 153 -3.49 33.98 6.89
C GLU A 153 -2.96 32.92 5.91
N GLU A 154 -2.19 33.29 4.89
CA GLU A 154 -1.46 32.35 4.02
C GLU A 154 -0.24 31.73 4.73
N ALA A 155 0.41 32.44 5.64
CA ALA A 155 1.49 31.91 6.46
C ALA A 155 0.95 30.89 7.47
N ARG A 156 -0.21 31.15 8.08
CA ARG A 156 -0.93 30.17 8.91
C ARG A 156 -1.46 28.99 8.10
N ALA A 157 -2.01 29.24 6.92
CA ALA A 157 -2.47 28.15 6.04
C ALA A 157 -1.30 27.32 5.51
N GLN A 158 -0.13 27.93 5.27
CA GLN A 158 1.09 27.22 4.91
C GLN A 158 1.64 26.43 6.10
N GLU A 159 1.62 27.01 7.31
CA GLU A 159 2.05 26.35 8.54
C GLU A 159 1.11 25.17 8.90
N GLU A 160 -0.20 25.34 8.72
CA GLU A 160 -1.20 24.27 8.82
C GLU A 160 -1.02 23.21 7.71
N ALA A 161 -0.74 23.61 6.46
CA ALA A 161 -0.46 22.68 5.37
C ALA A 161 0.87 21.92 5.57
N ASP A 162 1.88 22.56 6.14
CA ASP A 162 3.16 21.94 6.50
C ASP A 162 2.97 20.99 7.70
N LEU A 163 2.09 21.35 8.65
CA LEU A 163 1.66 20.45 9.72
C LEU A 163 0.93 19.24 9.14
N ASP A 164 -0.05 19.45 8.27
CA ASP A 164 -0.83 18.42 7.59
C ASP A 164 0.01 17.53 6.68
N ALA A 165 1.10 18.05 6.11
CA ALA A 165 2.09 17.29 5.35
C ALA A 165 3.05 16.49 6.24
N ALA A 166 3.21 16.88 7.52
CA ALA A 166 4.02 16.15 8.51
C ALA A 166 3.21 15.08 9.27
N LEU A 167 1.88 15.16 9.27
CA LEU A 167 0.99 14.18 9.90
C LEU A 167 0.98 12.76 9.27
N PRO A 168 1.17 12.57 7.95
CA PRO A 168 1.11 11.25 7.35
C PRO A 168 2.24 10.36 7.87
N VAL A 169 1.84 9.24 8.47
CA VAL A 169 2.80 8.22 8.90
C VAL A 169 3.12 7.33 7.70
N GLU A 170 4.40 7.29 7.34
CA GLU A 170 4.90 6.38 6.32
C GLU A 170 4.69 4.93 6.75
N ILE A 171 4.11 4.10 5.86
CA ILE A 171 3.83 2.69 6.17
C ILE A 171 5.13 1.91 6.34
N LEU A 172 6.13 2.19 5.50
CA LEU A 172 7.45 1.57 5.53
C LEU A 172 8.54 2.63 5.44
N GLU A 173 9.40 2.68 6.45
CA GLU A 173 10.51 3.62 6.51
C GLU A 173 11.81 2.88 6.85
N LEU A 174 12.90 3.21 6.15
CA LEU A 174 14.25 2.80 6.49
C LEU A 174 15.05 4.05 6.85
N ARG A 175 15.35 4.19 8.14
CA ARG A 175 16.21 5.25 8.68
C ARG A 175 17.65 4.77 8.74
N VAL A 176 18.57 5.55 8.21
CA VAL A 176 20.00 5.21 8.21
C VAL A 176 20.85 6.26 8.92
N GLY A 177 21.88 5.79 9.61
CA GLY A 177 22.94 6.65 10.13
C GLY A 177 23.81 7.23 9.01
N TYR A 178 24.54 8.29 9.34
CA TYR A 178 25.29 9.09 8.36
C TYR A 178 26.28 8.28 7.51
N SER A 179 26.94 7.24 8.05
CA SER A 179 27.92 6.46 7.27
C SER A 179 27.28 5.49 6.28
N LEU A 180 25.97 5.21 6.41
CA LEU A 180 25.21 4.37 5.49
C LEU A 180 24.51 5.18 4.39
N VAL A 181 24.48 6.52 4.48
CA VAL A 181 23.88 7.41 3.46
C VAL A 181 24.37 7.11 2.03
N PRO A 182 25.66 6.82 1.77
CA PRO A 182 26.11 6.46 0.43
C PRO A 182 25.43 5.20 -0.14
N LEU A 183 24.98 4.28 0.72
CA LEU A 183 24.31 3.04 0.30
C LEU A 183 22.83 3.25 -0.10
N VAL A 184 22.22 4.38 0.26
CA VAL A 184 20.78 4.67 0.01
C VAL A 184 20.55 5.78 -1.02
N THR A 185 21.59 6.51 -1.42
CA THR A 185 21.51 7.68 -2.30
C THR A 185 21.99 7.35 -3.73
N ARG A 186 21.13 7.53 -4.74
CA ARG A 186 21.42 7.15 -6.15
C ARG A 186 22.66 7.85 -6.70
N ASP A 187 22.88 9.11 -6.31
CA ASP A 187 23.99 9.97 -6.73
C ASP A 187 25.34 9.56 -6.13
N ARG A 188 25.38 8.75 -5.07
CA ARG A 188 26.61 8.35 -4.35
C ARG A 188 26.89 6.84 -4.36
N GLY A 189 26.25 6.08 -5.25
CA GLY A 189 26.45 4.63 -5.38
C GLY A 189 25.38 3.76 -4.71
N GLY A 190 24.39 4.35 -4.03
CA GLY A 190 23.28 3.65 -3.38
C GLY A 190 22.17 3.15 -4.30
N GLY A 191 22.43 3.13 -5.62
CA GLY A 191 21.51 2.55 -6.59
C GLY A 191 21.25 1.06 -6.34
N GLU A 192 22.25 0.32 -5.86
CA GLU A 192 22.14 -1.12 -5.67
C GLU A 192 21.11 -1.51 -4.61
N LEU A 193 21.09 -0.83 -3.45
CA LEU A 193 20.11 -1.12 -2.41
C LEU A 193 18.69 -0.80 -2.89
N LEU A 194 18.51 0.31 -3.60
CA LEU A 194 17.23 0.69 -4.19
C LEU A 194 16.72 -0.36 -5.20
N ASP A 195 17.61 -0.84 -6.07
CA ASP A 195 17.27 -1.87 -7.05
C ASP A 195 16.92 -3.20 -6.37
N ARG A 196 17.64 -3.56 -5.28
CA ARG A 196 17.31 -4.71 -4.44
C ARG A 196 15.95 -4.55 -3.75
N ILE A 197 15.61 -3.37 -3.23
CA ILE A 197 14.28 -3.10 -2.66
C ILE A 197 13.19 -3.29 -3.71
N VAL A 198 13.38 -2.79 -4.93
CA VAL A 198 12.44 -3.00 -6.04
C VAL A 198 12.31 -4.48 -6.38
N ALA A 199 13.42 -5.22 -6.45
CA ALA A 199 13.43 -6.66 -6.69
C ALA A 199 12.70 -7.43 -5.57
N LEU A 200 12.93 -7.06 -4.30
CA LEU A 200 12.23 -7.64 -3.15
C LEU A 200 10.72 -7.42 -3.27
N ARG A 201 10.27 -6.19 -3.58
CA ARG A 201 8.83 -5.91 -3.76
C ARG A 201 8.21 -6.77 -4.86
N LYS A 202 8.90 -6.98 -5.99
CA LYS A 202 8.45 -7.88 -7.07
C LYS A 202 8.41 -9.34 -6.63
N ARG A 203 9.42 -9.78 -5.88
CA ARG A 203 9.50 -11.14 -5.32
C ARG A 203 8.31 -11.40 -4.38
N PHE A 204 8.01 -10.48 -3.47
CA PHE A 204 6.87 -10.60 -2.56
C PHE A 204 5.51 -10.62 -3.29
N ALA A 205 5.38 -9.86 -4.37
CA ALA A 205 4.19 -9.93 -5.22
C ALA A 205 4.04 -11.31 -5.89
N GLY A 206 5.14 -11.97 -6.23
CA GLY A 206 5.15 -13.33 -6.79
C GLY A 206 4.98 -14.44 -5.74
N GLU A 207 5.57 -14.29 -4.56
CA GLU A 207 5.55 -15.29 -3.49
C GLU A 207 4.27 -15.21 -2.65
N LEU A 208 3.97 -14.06 -2.06
CA LEU A 208 2.83 -13.87 -1.15
C LEU A 208 1.59 -13.28 -1.84
N GLY A 209 1.71 -12.74 -3.05
CA GLY A 209 0.57 -12.14 -3.75
C GLY A 209 0.18 -10.74 -3.23
N ILE A 210 1.07 -10.06 -2.51
CA ILE A 210 0.83 -8.74 -1.93
C ILE A 210 1.65 -7.66 -2.63
N LYS A 211 1.11 -6.45 -2.68
CA LYS A 211 1.85 -5.27 -3.12
C LYS A 211 2.49 -4.60 -1.92
N VAL A 212 3.78 -4.84 -1.72
CA VAL A 212 4.54 -4.16 -0.66
C VAL A 212 4.60 -2.64 -0.97
N PRO A 213 4.22 -1.77 -0.01
CA PRO A 213 4.33 -0.32 -0.15
C PRO A 213 5.77 0.13 -0.52
N PRO A 214 5.95 1.34 -1.10
CA PRO A 214 7.28 1.89 -1.27
C PRO A 214 7.96 2.05 0.10
N VAL A 215 9.28 1.86 0.14
CA VAL A 215 10.09 2.09 1.35
C VAL A 215 10.62 3.52 1.29
N THR A 216 10.23 4.33 2.26
CA THR A 216 10.70 5.70 2.39
C THR A 216 12.07 5.69 3.08
N LEU A 217 13.07 6.27 2.44
CA LEU A 217 14.44 6.34 2.95
C LEU A 217 14.65 7.69 3.63
N LYS A 218 15.08 7.69 4.89
CA LYS A 218 15.46 8.91 5.60
C LYS A 218 16.83 8.75 6.25
N ASP A 219 17.64 9.78 6.21
CA ASP A 219 18.81 9.88 7.08
C ASP A 219 18.37 10.39 8.46
N SER A 220 19.08 9.94 9.49
CA SER A 220 18.83 10.41 10.85
C SER A 220 20.14 10.61 11.59
N LEU A 221 20.32 11.81 12.13
CA LEU A 221 21.45 12.16 12.99
C LEU A 221 21.34 11.56 14.40
N GLU A 222 20.17 11.06 14.77
CA GLU A 222 19.92 10.41 16.07
C GLU A 222 20.41 8.95 16.09
N ILE A 223 20.68 8.38 14.92
CA ILE A 223 21.12 6.98 14.77
C ILE A 223 22.66 6.98 14.66
N PRO A 224 23.37 6.09 15.37
CA PRO A 224 24.81 5.92 15.21
C PRO A 224 25.17 5.70 13.73
N GLY A 225 26.34 6.20 13.31
CA GLY A 225 26.68 6.28 11.87
C GLY A 225 26.47 4.99 11.08
N GLY A 226 26.92 3.85 11.64
CA GLY A 226 26.84 2.53 11.02
C GLY A 226 25.52 1.78 11.25
N ASP A 227 24.55 2.38 11.92
CA ASP A 227 23.30 1.72 12.28
C ASP A 227 22.16 2.10 11.32
N TYR A 228 21.18 1.23 11.23
CA TYR A 228 19.92 1.51 10.55
C TYR A 228 18.74 1.00 11.38
N ARG A 229 17.56 1.59 11.14
CA ARG A 229 16.29 1.20 11.74
C ARG A 229 15.24 1.06 10.65
N VAL A 230 14.48 -0.02 10.71
CA VAL A 230 13.30 -0.23 9.87
C VAL A 230 12.06 0.07 10.71
N LEU A 231 11.19 0.92 10.19
CA LEU A 231 9.95 1.29 10.84
C LEU A 231 8.77 0.85 9.99
N VAL A 232 7.74 0.33 10.66
CA VAL A 232 6.44 0.02 10.07
C VAL A 232 5.41 0.87 10.79
N ASN A 233 4.63 1.66 10.04
CA ASN A 233 3.66 2.60 10.59
C ASN A 233 4.26 3.51 11.69
N GLY A 234 5.49 4.00 11.47
CA GLY A 234 6.20 4.89 12.40
C GLY A 234 6.77 4.21 13.65
N VAL A 235 6.58 2.90 13.83
CA VAL A 235 7.14 2.14 14.96
C VAL A 235 8.40 1.40 14.52
N VAL A 236 9.48 1.50 15.29
CA VAL A 236 10.71 0.75 15.03
C VAL A 236 10.44 -0.74 15.26
N VAL A 237 10.49 -1.51 14.18
CA VAL A 237 10.29 -2.98 14.22
C VAL A 237 11.59 -3.75 14.16
N ALA A 238 12.61 -3.17 13.53
CA ALA A 238 13.91 -3.82 13.39
C ALA A 238 15.06 -2.81 13.37
N GLN A 239 16.24 -3.25 13.78
CA GLN A 239 17.46 -2.44 13.77
C GLN A 239 18.68 -3.32 13.51
N GLY A 240 19.73 -2.74 12.94
CA GLY A 240 20.98 -3.44 12.68
C GLY A 240 22.16 -2.50 12.57
N ALA A 241 23.36 -3.05 12.77
CA ALA A 241 24.63 -2.33 12.66
C ALA A 241 25.44 -2.92 11.49
N ILE A 242 25.98 -2.05 10.64
CA ILE A 242 26.64 -2.39 9.39
C ILE A 242 28.00 -1.69 9.32
N MET A 243 29.02 -2.46 8.92
CA MET A 243 30.36 -1.93 8.65
C MET A 243 30.58 -1.90 7.14
N THR A 244 30.54 -0.70 6.55
CA THR A 244 30.59 -0.53 5.08
C THR A 244 31.93 -0.89 4.45
N ASP A 245 32.99 -0.92 5.25
CA ASP A 245 34.36 -1.27 4.84
C ASP A 245 34.67 -2.78 4.97
N ARG A 246 33.69 -3.60 5.37
CA ARG A 246 33.85 -5.02 5.70
C ARG A 246 32.77 -5.88 5.04
N LEU A 247 33.02 -7.19 5.04
CA LEU A 247 32.07 -8.22 4.60
C LEU A 247 31.59 -9.02 5.81
N LEU A 248 30.35 -9.50 5.77
CA LEU A 248 29.79 -10.35 6.83
C LEU A 248 30.00 -11.82 6.45
N ALA A 249 30.78 -12.55 7.25
CA ALA A 249 30.97 -13.99 7.11
C ALA A 249 30.08 -14.71 8.13
N MET A 250 29.10 -15.48 7.65
CA MET A 250 28.16 -16.24 8.46
C MET A 250 28.59 -17.71 8.53
N ASP A 251 28.56 -18.30 9.73
CA ASP A 251 28.82 -19.72 9.94
C ASP A 251 27.49 -20.51 9.86
N PRO A 252 27.31 -21.42 8.88
CA PRO A 252 26.11 -22.26 8.80
C PRO A 252 26.07 -23.37 9.85
N GLY A 253 27.07 -23.47 10.72
CA GLY A 253 27.24 -24.53 11.73
C GLY A 253 28.18 -25.66 11.28
N ASN A 254 28.73 -25.56 10.07
CA ASN A 254 29.67 -26.52 9.48
C ASN A 254 31.01 -25.88 9.08
N ALA A 255 31.22 -24.60 9.39
CA ALA A 255 32.46 -23.93 9.03
C ALA A 255 33.64 -24.50 9.82
N GLY A 256 34.73 -24.83 9.10
CA GLY A 256 35.94 -25.39 9.67
C GLY A 256 37.06 -24.36 9.67
N GLY A 257 37.59 -24.00 10.84
CA GLY A 257 38.72 -23.08 10.97
C GLY A 257 38.35 -21.76 11.66
N LYS A 258 39.32 -20.85 11.77
CA LYS A 258 39.12 -19.51 12.36
C LYS A 258 39.50 -18.44 11.35
N VAL A 259 38.58 -17.52 11.10
CA VAL A 259 38.83 -16.31 10.31
C VAL A 259 38.94 -15.13 11.29
N ASN A 260 39.88 -14.23 11.04
CA ASN A 260 40.00 -13.01 11.84
C ASN A 260 38.87 -12.05 11.46
N GLY A 261 38.11 -11.59 12.45
CA GLY A 261 37.01 -10.67 12.23
C GLY A 261 36.42 -10.16 13.54
N ILE A 262 35.54 -9.18 13.43
CA ILE A 262 34.80 -8.66 14.58
C ILE A 262 33.53 -9.49 14.74
N ALA A 263 33.38 -10.14 15.90
CA ALA A 263 32.21 -10.96 16.19
C ALA A 263 30.94 -10.13 16.25
N THR A 264 29.89 -10.64 15.61
CA THR A 264 28.57 -10.04 15.56
C THR A 264 27.50 -11.13 15.37
N LYS A 265 26.26 -10.73 15.18
CA LYS A 265 25.17 -11.60 14.75
C LYS A 265 24.54 -11.03 13.49
N ASP A 266 24.14 -11.91 12.58
CA ASP A 266 23.33 -11.52 11.44
C ASP A 266 21.99 -10.93 11.92
N PRO A 267 21.56 -9.76 11.41
CA PRO A 267 20.34 -9.11 11.87
C PRO A 267 19.06 -9.83 11.43
N ALA A 268 19.07 -10.66 10.39
CA ALA A 268 17.88 -11.33 9.88
C ALA A 268 17.52 -12.60 10.68
N PHE A 269 18.52 -13.43 10.97
CA PHE A 269 18.32 -14.76 11.59
C PHE A 269 18.99 -14.91 12.95
N GLY A 270 19.78 -13.91 13.40
CA GLY A 270 20.50 -13.97 14.67
C GLY A 270 21.66 -14.96 14.70
N ILE A 271 22.10 -15.44 13.52
CA ILE A 271 23.17 -16.43 13.37
C ILE A 271 24.52 -15.78 13.74
N PRO A 272 25.39 -16.45 14.51
CA PRO A 272 26.74 -15.96 14.77
C PRO A 272 27.51 -15.65 13.48
N ALA A 273 28.09 -14.46 13.41
CA ALA A 273 28.79 -13.99 12.21
C ALA A 273 30.03 -13.15 12.57
N LEU A 274 30.89 -12.92 11.59
CA LEU A 274 32.14 -12.17 11.72
C LEU A 274 32.21 -11.08 10.64
N TRP A 275 32.51 -9.84 11.03
CA TRP A 275 32.89 -8.79 10.09
C TRP A 275 34.36 -8.94 9.70
N ILE A 276 34.62 -9.38 8.47
CA ILE A 276 35.94 -9.66 7.92
C ILE A 276 36.34 -8.60 6.90
N LEU A 277 37.65 -8.47 6.65
CA LEU A 277 38.15 -7.58 5.59
C LEU A 277 37.96 -8.23 4.22
N ALA A 278 37.86 -7.44 3.16
CA ALA A 278 37.62 -7.95 1.80
C ALA A 278 38.68 -8.96 1.33
N HIS A 279 39.94 -8.82 1.75
CA HIS A 279 41.02 -9.75 1.39
C HIS A 279 40.91 -11.12 2.08
N ASP A 280 40.10 -11.23 3.13
CA ASP A 280 39.87 -12.49 3.86
C ASP A 280 38.73 -13.32 3.29
N ARG A 281 38.05 -12.82 2.24
CA ARG A 281 36.90 -13.46 1.60
C ARG A 281 37.20 -14.88 1.16
N ASP A 282 38.21 -15.07 0.31
CA ASP A 282 38.53 -16.39 -0.27
C ASP A 282 38.85 -17.42 0.82
N ARG A 283 39.54 -16.98 1.88
CA ARG A 283 39.85 -17.83 3.04
C ARG A 283 38.59 -18.20 3.83
N ALA A 284 37.68 -17.25 4.04
CA ALA A 284 36.42 -17.52 4.73
C ALA A 284 35.52 -18.48 3.93
N GLU A 285 35.40 -18.27 2.62
CA GLU A 285 34.66 -19.16 1.73
C GLU A 285 35.27 -20.57 1.69
N MET A 286 36.61 -20.69 1.67
CA MET A 286 37.31 -21.98 1.73
C MET A 286 37.04 -22.74 3.05
N TYR A 287 36.85 -22.02 4.15
CA TYR A 287 36.49 -22.59 5.45
C TYR A 287 34.99 -22.88 5.59
N GLY A 288 34.18 -22.62 4.57
CA GLY A 288 32.75 -22.91 4.55
C GLY A 288 31.85 -21.79 5.09
N PHE A 289 32.41 -20.59 5.34
CA PHE A 289 31.58 -19.43 5.69
C PHE A 289 30.85 -18.90 4.46
N THR A 290 29.60 -18.46 4.65
CA THR A 290 28.88 -17.70 3.63
C THR A 290 29.21 -16.22 3.79
N VAL A 291 29.92 -15.64 2.81
CA VAL A 291 30.34 -14.24 2.83
C VAL A 291 29.36 -13.37 2.06
N VAL A 292 28.84 -12.33 2.69
CA VAL A 292 27.85 -11.40 2.10
C VAL A 292 28.27 -9.94 2.28
N GLU A 293 27.88 -9.11 1.31
CA GLU A 293 28.17 -7.68 1.29
C GLU A 293 27.19 -6.88 2.17
N PRO A 294 27.60 -5.72 2.71
CA PRO A 294 26.75 -4.86 3.55
C PRO A 294 25.34 -4.59 3.00
N VAL A 295 25.24 -4.28 1.70
CA VAL A 295 23.97 -4.02 1.03
C VAL A 295 23.06 -5.26 1.01
N ALA A 296 23.66 -6.45 0.82
CA ALA A 296 22.93 -7.71 0.86
C ALA A 296 22.43 -8.05 2.27
N VAL A 297 23.18 -7.70 3.31
CA VAL A 297 22.75 -7.85 4.72
C VAL A 297 21.49 -7.02 4.98
N ILE A 298 21.50 -5.73 4.63
CA ILE A 298 20.34 -4.84 4.80
C ILE A 298 19.14 -5.37 3.99
N ALA A 299 19.35 -5.78 2.74
CA ALA A 299 18.29 -6.32 1.89
C ALA A 299 17.69 -7.62 2.44
N THR A 300 18.51 -8.51 3.00
CA THR A 300 18.05 -9.78 3.60
C THR A 300 17.23 -9.50 4.85
N HIS A 301 17.70 -8.62 5.72
CA HIS A 301 16.96 -8.22 6.90
C HIS A 301 15.62 -7.56 6.54
N LEU A 302 15.61 -6.64 5.56
CA LEU A 302 14.38 -6.02 5.08
C LEU A 302 13.40 -7.05 4.50
N SER A 303 13.90 -8.08 3.82
CA SER A 303 13.07 -9.19 3.34
C SER A 303 12.39 -9.93 4.49
N GLU A 304 13.09 -10.19 5.60
CA GLU A 304 12.46 -10.86 6.76
C GLU A 304 11.44 -9.93 7.43
N VAL A 305 11.74 -8.64 7.58
CA VAL A 305 10.78 -7.65 8.11
C VAL A 305 9.50 -7.58 7.26
N PHE A 306 9.63 -7.61 5.93
CA PHE A 306 8.47 -7.63 5.03
C PHE A 306 7.61 -8.87 5.21
N ARG A 307 8.23 -10.02 5.49
CA ARG A 307 7.54 -11.29 5.70
C ARG A 307 6.83 -11.29 7.06
N GLU A 308 7.53 -10.92 8.12
CA GLU A 308 7.00 -10.86 9.48
C GLU A 308 5.82 -9.88 9.60
N HIS A 309 5.93 -8.71 8.96
CA HIS A 309 4.89 -7.69 9.00
C HIS A 309 3.96 -7.69 7.78
N ALA A 310 3.96 -8.75 6.96
CA ALA A 310 3.17 -8.82 5.73
C ALA A 310 1.68 -8.47 5.94
N ALA A 311 1.11 -8.90 7.07
CA ALA A 311 -0.28 -8.60 7.43
C ALA A 311 -0.54 -7.14 7.78
N GLU A 312 0.46 -6.40 8.25
CA GLU A 312 0.35 -4.97 8.56
C GLU A 312 0.53 -4.10 7.32
N LEU A 313 1.34 -4.57 6.37
CA LEU A 313 1.61 -3.89 5.10
C LEU A 313 0.40 -3.87 4.15
N VAL A 314 -0.56 -4.76 4.35
CA VAL A 314 -1.80 -4.80 3.59
C VAL A 314 -2.89 -4.04 4.36
N GLY A 315 -3.11 -2.79 4.00
CA GLY A 315 -4.25 -1.99 4.43
C GLY A 315 -5.49 -2.25 3.57
N ARG A 316 -6.55 -1.46 3.83
CA ARG A 316 -7.79 -1.53 3.04
C ARG A 316 -7.59 -1.02 1.61
N ALA A 317 -6.74 -0.02 1.42
CA ALA A 317 -6.44 0.52 0.09
C ALA A 317 -5.67 -0.50 -0.77
N GLU A 318 -4.69 -1.19 -0.17
CA GLU A 318 -3.93 -2.25 -0.82
C GLU A 318 -4.84 -3.42 -1.19
N LEU A 319 -5.72 -3.83 -0.27
CA LEU A 319 -6.71 -4.88 -0.54
C LEU A 319 -7.68 -4.48 -1.66
N GLN A 320 -8.19 -3.25 -1.67
CA GLN A 320 -9.04 -2.77 -2.75
C GLN A 320 -8.30 -2.85 -4.09
N SER A 321 -7.05 -2.42 -4.13
CA SER A 321 -6.22 -2.52 -5.34
C SER A 321 -6.02 -3.96 -5.83
N LEU A 322 -5.93 -4.93 -4.90
CA LEU A 322 -5.85 -6.35 -5.22
C LEU A 322 -7.19 -6.88 -5.77
N ILE A 323 -8.31 -6.51 -5.15
CA ILE A 323 -9.65 -6.88 -5.62
C ILE A 323 -9.92 -6.29 -7.00
N ASP A 324 -9.55 -5.03 -7.26
CA ASP A 324 -9.71 -4.38 -8.56
C ASP A 324 -8.93 -5.10 -9.67
N ILE A 325 -7.81 -5.76 -9.35
CA ILE A 325 -7.07 -6.57 -10.33
C ILE A 325 -7.88 -7.82 -10.70
N VAL A 326 -8.52 -8.47 -9.71
CA VAL A 326 -9.37 -9.65 -9.95
C VAL A 326 -10.64 -9.25 -10.70
N ALA A 327 -11.27 -8.13 -10.32
CA ALA A 327 -12.49 -7.61 -10.92
C ALA A 327 -12.34 -7.32 -12.42
N ARG A 328 -11.14 -6.94 -12.90
CA ARG A 328 -10.87 -6.77 -14.34
C ARG A 328 -11.06 -8.04 -15.16
N ARG A 329 -10.86 -9.22 -14.56
CA ARG A 329 -10.98 -10.53 -15.24
C ARG A 329 -12.25 -11.29 -14.83
N HIS A 330 -12.65 -11.15 -13.58
CA HIS A 330 -13.76 -11.88 -12.98
C HIS A 330 -14.68 -10.91 -12.19
N PRO A 331 -15.32 -9.92 -12.86
CA PRO A 331 -16.12 -8.90 -12.17
C PRO A 331 -17.28 -9.50 -11.38
N ARG A 332 -18.02 -10.45 -11.98
CA ARG A 332 -19.15 -11.14 -11.33
C ARG A 332 -18.74 -11.85 -10.03
N LEU A 333 -17.55 -12.45 -10.00
CA LEU A 333 -17.05 -13.15 -8.81
C LEU A 333 -16.83 -12.17 -7.64
N VAL A 334 -16.39 -10.95 -7.93
CA VAL A 334 -16.20 -9.91 -6.92
C VAL A 334 -17.54 -9.33 -6.47
N ASP A 335 -18.44 -9.00 -7.41
CA ASP A 335 -19.76 -8.43 -7.12
C ASP A 335 -20.64 -9.38 -6.29
N ASP A 336 -20.54 -10.69 -6.55
CA ASP A 336 -21.25 -11.73 -5.81
C ASP A 336 -20.73 -11.87 -4.36
N LEU A 337 -19.48 -11.48 -4.06
CA LEU A 337 -18.91 -11.52 -2.72
C LEU A 337 -19.07 -10.19 -1.98
N ILE A 338 -18.62 -9.08 -2.58
CA ILE A 338 -18.50 -7.76 -1.94
C ILE A 338 -19.41 -6.76 -2.67
N PRO A 339 -20.35 -6.08 -1.98
CA PRO A 339 -20.69 -6.19 -0.56
C PRO A 339 -21.75 -7.28 -0.25
N SER A 340 -22.13 -8.09 -1.24
CA SER A 340 -23.32 -8.96 -1.20
C SER A 340 -23.32 -10.03 -0.09
N VAL A 341 -22.18 -10.67 0.17
CA VAL A 341 -22.03 -11.72 1.20
C VAL A 341 -21.17 -11.20 2.36
N LEU A 342 -20.03 -10.59 2.04
CA LEU A 342 -19.05 -10.05 2.98
C LEU A 342 -18.74 -8.58 2.67
N SER A 343 -18.41 -7.84 3.71
CA SER A 343 -17.83 -6.51 3.63
C SER A 343 -16.33 -6.57 3.29
N LEU A 344 -15.79 -5.48 2.73
CA LEU A 344 -14.34 -5.34 2.51
C LEU A 344 -13.54 -5.54 3.81
N ALA A 345 -14.09 -5.15 4.97
CA ALA A 345 -13.44 -5.29 6.27
C ALA A 345 -13.32 -6.77 6.71
N GLU A 346 -14.34 -7.59 6.45
CA GLU A 346 -14.29 -9.03 6.75
C GLU A 346 -13.27 -9.73 5.86
N VAL A 347 -13.26 -9.43 4.56
CA VAL A 347 -12.26 -9.95 3.62
C VAL A 347 -10.85 -9.52 4.03
N HIS A 348 -10.69 -8.26 4.46
CA HIS A 348 -9.43 -7.74 4.98
C HIS A 348 -8.95 -8.50 6.21
N GLY A 349 -9.84 -8.80 7.15
CA GLY A 349 -9.53 -9.62 8.32
C GLY A 349 -8.99 -10.99 7.96
N VAL A 350 -9.61 -11.67 6.98
CA VAL A 350 -9.17 -13.00 6.52
C VAL A 350 -7.82 -12.93 5.80
N ILE A 351 -7.63 -11.99 4.88
CA ILE A 351 -6.35 -11.82 4.17
C ILE A 351 -5.21 -11.53 5.15
N ARG A 352 -5.44 -10.66 6.14
CA ARG A 352 -4.46 -10.40 7.22
C ARG A 352 -4.17 -11.66 8.03
N GLY A 353 -5.19 -12.46 8.36
CA GLY A 353 -5.02 -13.74 9.05
C GLY A 353 -4.12 -14.70 8.28
N LEU A 354 -4.38 -14.90 6.98
CA LEU A 354 -3.56 -15.75 6.10
C LEU A 354 -2.11 -15.27 6.04
N LEU A 355 -1.90 -13.95 5.92
CA LEU A 355 -0.55 -13.37 5.86
C LEU A 355 0.20 -13.47 7.19
N ARG A 356 -0.48 -13.41 8.35
CA ARG A 356 0.14 -13.67 9.67
C ARG A 356 0.67 -15.09 9.78
N GLU A 357 0.04 -16.03 9.08
CA GLU A 357 0.49 -17.42 8.98
C GLU A 357 1.45 -17.66 7.80
N ASN A 358 1.95 -16.59 7.16
CA ASN A 358 2.80 -16.64 5.98
C ASN A 358 2.21 -17.43 4.79
N ILE A 359 0.88 -17.46 4.68
CA ILE A 359 0.20 -18.09 3.56
C ILE A 359 0.09 -17.12 2.39
N SER A 360 0.46 -17.60 1.21
CA SER A 360 0.31 -16.84 -0.03
C SER A 360 -1.15 -16.54 -0.33
N VAL A 361 -1.45 -15.26 -0.58
CA VAL A 361 -2.76 -14.79 -1.05
C VAL A 361 -2.76 -14.54 -2.55
N ARG A 362 -1.79 -15.09 -3.30
CA ARG A 362 -1.67 -14.90 -4.75
C ARG A 362 -2.87 -15.43 -5.53
N ASP A 363 -3.44 -16.55 -5.10
CA ASP A 363 -4.64 -17.12 -5.72
C ASP A 363 -5.93 -16.49 -5.16
N LEU A 364 -6.06 -15.16 -5.35
CA LEU A 364 -7.23 -14.41 -4.88
C LEU A 364 -8.55 -14.94 -5.45
N ARG A 365 -8.53 -15.56 -6.64
CA ARG A 365 -9.74 -16.15 -7.23
C ARG A 365 -10.27 -17.27 -6.34
N SER A 366 -9.43 -18.27 -6.03
CA SER A 366 -9.83 -19.39 -5.17
C SER A 366 -10.18 -18.92 -3.76
N ILE A 367 -9.52 -17.87 -3.26
CA ILE A 367 -9.85 -17.26 -1.96
C ILE A 367 -11.26 -16.65 -2.00
N ILE A 368 -11.59 -15.85 -3.01
CA ILE A 368 -12.90 -15.20 -3.14
C ILE A 368 -14.01 -16.25 -3.31
N GLU A 369 -13.79 -17.31 -4.08
CA GLU A 369 -14.74 -18.43 -4.21
C GLU A 369 -14.99 -19.09 -2.84
N ALA A 370 -13.93 -19.45 -2.11
CA ALA A 370 -14.06 -20.06 -0.79
C ALA A 370 -14.76 -19.15 0.22
N LEU A 371 -14.50 -17.84 0.18
CA LEU A 371 -15.19 -16.85 1.01
C LEU A 371 -16.68 -16.71 0.64
N GLY A 372 -17.02 -16.81 -0.64
CA GLY A 372 -18.41 -16.76 -1.11
C GLY A 372 -19.24 -17.93 -0.60
N ASP A 373 -18.65 -19.13 -0.62
CA ASP A 373 -19.28 -20.35 -0.10
C ASP A 373 -19.39 -20.32 1.43
N ALA A 374 -18.28 -20.02 2.12
CA ALA A 374 -18.21 -20.04 3.58
C ALA A 374 -18.97 -18.88 4.24
N GLY A 375 -18.93 -17.68 3.65
CA GLY A 375 -19.54 -16.46 4.20
C GLY A 375 -21.07 -16.49 4.24
N ARG A 376 -21.72 -17.40 3.49
CA ARG A 376 -23.16 -17.65 3.59
C ARG A 376 -23.53 -18.48 4.83
N VAL A 377 -22.59 -19.27 5.35
CA VAL A 377 -22.80 -20.14 6.52
C VAL A 377 -22.31 -19.46 7.78
N ASN A 378 -21.08 -18.93 7.77
CA ASN A 378 -20.45 -18.34 8.93
C ASN A 378 -19.55 -17.17 8.52
N LYS A 379 -19.84 -15.97 9.06
CA LYS A 379 -19.08 -14.74 8.78
C LYS A 379 -17.92 -14.51 9.75
N HIS A 380 -17.73 -15.38 10.73
CA HIS A 380 -16.67 -15.24 11.71
C HIS A 380 -15.29 -15.36 11.04
N PRO A 381 -14.34 -14.40 11.25
CA PRO A 381 -13.06 -14.36 10.52
C PRO A 381 -12.24 -15.65 10.63
N ALA A 382 -12.16 -16.26 11.81
CA ALA A 382 -11.43 -17.52 12.00
C ALA A 382 -12.04 -18.68 11.18
N ALA A 383 -13.36 -18.77 11.09
CA ALA A 383 -14.03 -19.83 10.33
C ALA A 383 -13.85 -19.63 8.81
N LEU A 384 -13.95 -18.39 8.35
CA LEU A 384 -13.66 -18.01 6.97
C LEU A 384 -12.21 -18.33 6.59
N MET A 385 -11.28 -18.04 7.50
CA MET A 385 -9.87 -18.34 7.32
C MET A 385 -9.62 -19.85 7.16
N GLU A 386 -10.18 -20.70 8.04
CA GLU A 386 -10.07 -22.16 7.90
C GLU A 386 -10.63 -22.66 6.57
N ALA A 387 -11.78 -22.15 6.14
CA ALA A 387 -12.39 -22.54 4.87
C ALA A 387 -11.50 -22.16 3.67
N VAL A 388 -10.90 -20.96 3.70
CA VAL A 388 -9.95 -20.53 2.67
C VAL A 388 -8.69 -21.39 2.69
N ARG A 389 -8.14 -21.69 3.87
CA ARG A 389 -6.96 -22.55 4.00
C ARG A 389 -7.19 -23.94 3.44
N LEU A 390 -8.37 -24.52 3.68
CA LEU A 390 -8.75 -25.80 3.10
C LEU A 390 -8.74 -25.76 1.57
N ARG A 391 -9.28 -24.68 0.97
CA ARG A 391 -9.23 -24.47 -0.49
C ARG A 391 -7.79 -24.30 -1.00
N LEU A 392 -6.94 -23.62 -0.23
CA LEU A 392 -5.52 -23.39 -0.55
C LEU A 392 -4.60 -24.57 -0.18
N GLY A 393 -5.14 -25.66 0.36
CA GLY A 393 -4.40 -26.82 0.86
C GLY A 393 -3.27 -27.32 -0.05
N PRO A 394 -3.51 -27.52 -1.37
CA PRO A 394 -2.45 -27.91 -2.30
C PRO A 394 -1.27 -26.92 -2.38
N SER A 395 -1.54 -25.61 -2.29
CA SER A 395 -0.51 -24.57 -2.31
C SER A 395 0.25 -24.51 -0.99
N ILE A 396 -0.44 -24.68 0.13
CA ILE A 396 0.19 -24.75 1.47
C ILE A 396 1.10 -25.97 1.53
N ALA A 397 0.59 -27.14 1.14
CA ALA A 397 1.32 -28.39 1.12
C ALA A 397 2.56 -28.32 0.21
N GLN A 398 2.44 -27.72 -0.98
CA GLN A 398 3.59 -27.54 -1.90
C GLN A 398 4.68 -26.65 -1.29
N THR A 399 4.31 -25.61 -0.53
CA THR A 399 5.26 -24.67 0.08
C THR A 399 6.02 -25.31 1.25
N LEU A 400 5.42 -26.30 1.89
CA LEU A 400 5.94 -26.99 3.08
C LEU A 400 6.63 -28.32 2.77
N ALA A 401 6.33 -28.92 1.61
CA ALA A 401 6.98 -30.15 1.16
C ALA A 401 8.47 -29.92 0.88
N GLU A 402 9.27 -30.93 1.17
CA GLU A 402 10.69 -30.97 0.79
C GLU A 402 10.85 -31.35 -0.70
N LEU A 403 12.08 -31.27 -1.20
CA LEU A 403 12.40 -31.59 -2.60
C LEU A 403 12.04 -33.01 -3.03
N ASP A 404 11.91 -33.95 -2.08
CA ASP A 404 11.47 -35.33 -2.31
C ASP A 404 9.94 -35.49 -2.37
N GLY A 405 9.20 -34.40 -2.19
CA GLY A 405 7.74 -34.37 -2.18
C GLY A 405 7.10 -34.86 -0.89
N LYS A 406 7.89 -35.15 0.15
CA LYS A 406 7.38 -35.59 1.46
C LYS A 406 7.23 -34.42 2.42
N LEU A 407 6.26 -34.54 3.32
CA LEU A 407 6.08 -33.60 4.43
C LEU A 407 6.69 -34.21 5.69
N TYR A 408 7.72 -33.55 6.22
CA TYR A 408 8.31 -33.92 7.49
C TYR A 408 7.71 -33.05 8.60
N ALA A 409 7.00 -33.68 9.54
CA ALA A 409 6.27 -32.94 10.56
C ALA A 409 6.28 -33.65 11.91
N ALA A 410 5.93 -32.89 12.94
CA ALA A 410 5.53 -33.39 14.23
C ALA A 410 4.01 -33.63 14.24
N LEU A 411 3.58 -34.73 14.86
CA LEU A 411 2.17 -35.08 15.03
C LEU A 411 1.75 -34.91 16.49
N LEU A 412 0.50 -34.52 16.74
CA LEU A 412 -0.08 -34.51 18.09
C LEU A 412 -0.47 -35.94 18.53
N GLU A 413 -0.22 -36.27 19.80
CA GLU A 413 -0.72 -37.51 20.38
C GLU A 413 -2.21 -37.41 20.74
N PRO A 414 -3.01 -38.48 20.57
CA PRO A 414 -4.45 -38.46 20.86
C PRO A 414 -4.81 -37.97 22.27
N ASP A 415 -4.02 -38.33 23.28
CA ASP A 415 -4.22 -37.88 24.67
C ASP A 415 -4.05 -36.37 24.83
N LEU A 416 -3.08 -35.80 24.11
CA LEU A 416 -2.87 -34.36 24.10
C LEU A 416 -4.00 -33.66 23.35
N GLU A 417 -4.44 -34.18 22.20
CA GLU A 417 -5.58 -33.61 21.48
C GLU A 417 -6.84 -33.58 22.36
N ALA A 418 -7.12 -34.68 23.07
CA ALA A 418 -8.26 -34.76 23.98
C ALA A 418 -8.15 -33.76 25.14
N ALA A 419 -6.94 -33.52 25.65
CA ALA A 419 -6.71 -32.49 26.68
C ALA A 419 -6.89 -31.07 26.12
N LEU A 420 -6.39 -30.80 24.92
CA LEU A 420 -6.54 -29.49 24.25
C LEU A 420 -8.01 -29.17 23.95
N ARG A 421 -8.81 -30.16 23.50
CA ARG A 421 -10.26 -29.99 23.27
C ARG A 421 -11.02 -29.61 24.54
N LYS A 422 -10.58 -30.05 25.73
CA LYS A 422 -11.22 -29.70 27.01
C LYS A 422 -10.99 -28.26 27.43
N VAL A 423 -9.87 -27.66 27.01
CA VAL A 423 -9.50 -26.27 27.33
C VAL A 423 -9.78 -25.31 26.17
N MET A 424 -10.42 -25.80 25.12
CA MET A 424 -10.78 -25.02 23.95
C MET A 424 -11.97 -24.12 24.28
N VAL A 425 -11.84 -22.84 23.95
CA VAL A 425 -12.89 -21.83 24.08
C VAL A 425 -13.34 -21.47 22.67
N THR A 426 -14.65 -21.46 22.44
CA THR A 426 -15.27 -21.20 21.13
C THR A 426 -15.87 -19.80 21.00
N SER A 427 -15.99 -19.03 22.09
CA SER A 427 -16.60 -17.69 22.10
C SER A 427 -15.82 -16.74 23.01
N PRO A 428 -15.56 -15.47 22.60
CA PRO A 428 -15.98 -14.82 21.35
C PRO A 428 -15.17 -15.22 20.11
N GLU A 429 -14.00 -15.85 20.28
CA GLU A 429 -13.13 -16.33 19.20
C GLU A 429 -12.54 -17.70 19.58
N PRO A 430 -12.38 -18.64 18.63
CA PRO A 430 -11.71 -19.90 18.89
C PRO A 430 -10.28 -19.72 19.45
N GLY A 431 -9.98 -20.36 20.57
CA GLY A 431 -8.68 -20.27 21.24
C GLY A 431 -8.49 -21.35 22.30
N LEU A 432 -7.28 -21.44 22.84
CA LEU A 432 -6.95 -22.32 23.96
C LEU A 432 -6.80 -21.49 25.24
N ALA A 433 -7.44 -21.93 26.31
CA ALA A 433 -7.30 -21.34 27.65
C ALA A 433 -6.86 -22.41 28.69
N PRO A 434 -5.67 -23.01 28.53
CA PRO A 434 -5.14 -23.97 29.49
C PRO A 434 -4.75 -23.29 30.81
N ASP A 435 -4.75 -24.08 31.90
CA ASP A 435 -4.07 -23.70 33.13
C ASP A 435 -2.54 -23.65 32.91
N LEU A 436 -1.82 -22.97 33.81
CA LEU A 436 -0.37 -22.75 33.66
C LEU A 436 0.42 -24.06 33.52
N ALA A 437 0.04 -25.11 34.26
CA ALA A 437 0.74 -26.39 34.19
C ALA A 437 0.52 -27.08 32.84
N THR A 438 -0.71 -27.08 32.31
CA THR A 438 -0.96 -27.62 30.97
C THR A 438 -0.26 -26.79 29.91
N ALA A 439 -0.30 -25.46 30.00
CA ALA A 439 0.36 -24.55 29.07
C ALA A 439 1.87 -24.84 28.95
N GLN A 440 2.56 -24.91 30.09
CA GLN A 440 4.00 -25.21 30.14
C GLN A 440 4.32 -26.60 29.57
N ARG A 441 3.49 -27.61 29.86
CA ARG A 441 3.68 -28.96 29.33
C ARG A 441 3.52 -29.01 27.81
N VAL A 442 2.52 -28.32 27.26
CA VAL A 442 2.30 -28.25 25.81
C VAL A 442 3.47 -27.53 25.14
N LEU A 443 3.87 -26.36 25.64
CA LEU A 443 4.98 -25.61 25.08
C LEU A 443 6.30 -26.39 25.13
N GLY A 444 6.59 -27.05 26.25
CA GLY A 444 7.78 -27.89 26.39
C GLY A 444 7.77 -29.10 25.45
N ALA A 445 6.60 -29.72 25.21
CA ALA A 445 6.47 -30.82 24.26
C ALA A 445 6.68 -30.35 22.81
N VAL A 446 6.11 -29.20 22.44
CA VAL A 446 6.29 -28.60 21.12
C VAL A 446 7.76 -28.20 20.92
N GLN A 447 8.39 -27.57 21.91
CA GLN A 447 9.81 -27.19 21.84
C GLN A 447 10.72 -28.40 21.60
N LYS A 448 10.52 -29.51 22.33
CA LYS A 448 11.25 -30.77 22.11
C LYS A 448 11.07 -31.32 20.69
N ALA A 449 9.86 -31.22 20.13
CA ALA A 449 9.59 -31.65 18.76
C ALA A 449 10.27 -30.73 17.73
N VAL A 450 10.29 -29.42 17.97
CA VAL A 450 11.00 -28.42 17.16
C VAL A 450 12.50 -28.69 17.17
N GLU A 451 13.09 -28.98 18.33
CA GLU A 451 14.51 -29.33 18.46
C GLU A 451 14.85 -30.59 17.66
N LYS A 452 14.02 -31.64 17.72
CA LYS A 452 14.18 -32.86 16.92
C LYS A 452 14.11 -32.60 15.42
N LEU A 453 13.14 -31.77 14.97
CA LEU A 453 13.03 -31.38 13.57
C LEU A 453 14.25 -30.56 13.12
N GLY A 454 14.70 -29.64 13.96
CA GLY A 454 15.91 -28.83 13.71
C GLY A 454 17.18 -29.69 13.61
N MET A 455 17.35 -30.68 14.48
CA MET A 455 18.46 -31.65 14.39
C MET A 455 18.43 -32.48 13.10
N ALA A 456 17.24 -32.73 12.54
CA ALA A 456 17.08 -33.38 11.25
C ALA A 456 17.24 -32.42 10.04
N GLY A 457 17.54 -31.14 10.28
CA GLY A 457 17.61 -30.11 9.25
C GLY A 457 16.26 -29.82 8.58
N LYS A 458 15.14 -30.12 9.25
CA LYS A 458 13.79 -29.96 8.72
C LYS A 458 13.08 -28.77 9.36
N ARG A 459 12.13 -28.19 8.61
CA ARG A 459 11.31 -27.08 9.09
C ARG A 459 10.40 -27.54 10.24
N PRO A 460 10.16 -26.68 11.25
CA PRO A 460 9.30 -27.01 12.38
C PRO A 460 7.82 -26.96 11.99
N ILE A 461 7.31 -28.06 11.43
CA ILE A 461 5.90 -28.20 11.01
C ILE A 461 5.16 -29.07 12.03
N LEU A 462 4.00 -28.61 12.49
CA LEU A 462 3.10 -29.33 13.37
C LEU A 462 1.78 -29.61 12.63
N VAL A 463 1.43 -30.89 12.51
CA VAL A 463 0.14 -31.29 11.95
C VAL A 463 -0.86 -31.47 13.08
N ALA A 464 -1.99 -30.79 12.96
CA ALA A 464 -3.08 -30.83 13.93
C ALA A 464 -4.42 -31.24 13.27
N PRO A 465 -5.37 -31.74 14.05
CA PRO A 465 -6.77 -31.83 13.63
C PRO A 465 -7.35 -30.46 13.25
N SER A 466 -8.30 -30.42 12.31
CA SER A 466 -8.87 -29.16 11.80
C SER A 466 -9.52 -28.30 12.89
N ASP A 467 -10.15 -28.90 13.89
CA ASP A 467 -10.78 -28.19 15.00
C ASP A 467 -9.77 -27.51 15.94
N LEU A 468 -8.55 -28.08 16.04
CA LEU A 468 -7.50 -27.59 16.93
C LEU A 468 -6.47 -26.69 16.23
N ARG A 469 -6.40 -26.69 14.89
CA ARG A 469 -5.34 -26.01 14.13
C ARG A 469 -5.21 -24.52 14.49
N TYR A 470 -6.26 -23.72 14.32
CA TYR A 470 -6.23 -22.28 14.60
C TYR A 470 -6.03 -21.97 16.11
N PRO A 471 -6.80 -22.58 17.05
CA PRO A 471 -6.57 -22.39 18.48
C PRO A 471 -5.14 -22.72 18.92
N LEU A 472 -4.57 -23.80 18.38
CA LEU A 472 -3.22 -24.23 18.69
C LEU A 472 -2.16 -23.31 18.08
N TRP A 473 -2.33 -22.90 16.82
CA TRP A 473 -1.47 -21.92 16.18
C TRP A 473 -1.42 -20.62 16.99
N LYS A 474 -2.59 -20.08 17.36
CA LYS A 474 -2.70 -18.84 18.14
C LYS A 474 -1.99 -18.92 19.49
N PHE A 475 -2.07 -20.08 20.14
CA PHE A 475 -1.38 -20.35 21.41
C PHE A 475 0.14 -20.47 21.24
N ILE A 476 0.61 -21.23 20.23
CA ILE A 476 2.03 -21.51 20.02
C ILE A 476 2.77 -20.30 19.45
N HIS A 477 2.17 -19.59 18.49
CA HIS A 477 2.83 -18.54 17.71
C HIS A 477 3.38 -17.39 18.58
N HIS A 478 2.75 -17.11 19.73
CA HIS A 478 3.25 -16.12 20.68
C HIS A 478 4.62 -16.47 21.28
N PHE A 479 4.91 -17.76 21.44
CA PHE A 479 6.15 -18.25 22.08
C PHE A 479 7.15 -18.81 21.07
N LEU A 480 6.65 -19.43 19.99
CA LEU A 480 7.44 -20.12 18.98
C LEU A 480 6.95 -19.69 17.58
N PRO A 481 7.24 -18.44 17.15
CA PRO A 481 6.73 -17.89 15.90
C PRO A 481 7.21 -18.66 14.64
N GLN A 482 8.32 -19.38 14.75
CA GLN A 482 8.88 -20.21 13.69
C GLN A 482 8.05 -21.47 13.39
N VAL A 483 7.17 -21.91 14.30
CA VAL A 483 6.40 -23.14 14.14
C VAL A 483 5.23 -22.92 13.19
N VAL A 484 5.18 -23.73 12.14
CA VAL A 484 4.05 -23.73 11.18
C VAL A 484 3.04 -24.79 11.60
N VAL A 485 1.79 -24.40 11.79
CA VAL A 485 0.71 -25.33 12.15
C VAL A 485 -0.24 -25.53 10.96
N VAL A 486 -0.45 -26.79 10.58
CA VAL A 486 -1.22 -27.19 9.39
C VAL A 486 -2.30 -28.17 9.80
N ALA A 487 -3.51 -28.02 9.25
CA ALA A 487 -4.55 -29.00 9.49
C ALA A 487 -4.33 -30.25 8.62
N GLN A 488 -4.62 -31.43 9.15
CA GLN A 488 -4.52 -32.68 8.39
C GLN A 488 -5.36 -32.65 7.10
N GLN A 489 -6.51 -31.97 7.12
CA GLN A 489 -7.39 -31.84 5.94
C GLN A 489 -6.87 -30.88 4.87
N GLU A 490 -5.91 -30.00 5.19
CA GLU A 490 -5.26 -29.12 4.20
C GLU A 490 -4.28 -29.91 3.31
N LEU A 491 -3.81 -31.08 3.78
CA LEU A 491 -2.83 -31.88 3.10
C LEU A 491 -3.50 -32.76 2.03
N PRO A 492 -3.02 -32.76 0.77
CA PRO A 492 -3.54 -33.67 -0.26
C PRO A 492 -3.42 -35.13 0.16
N ALA A 493 -4.45 -35.94 -0.08
CA ALA A 493 -4.49 -37.35 0.34
C ALA A 493 -3.32 -38.21 -0.21
N ARG A 494 -2.70 -37.79 -1.31
CA ARG A 494 -1.53 -38.46 -1.93
C ARG A 494 -0.18 -38.08 -1.32
N MET A 495 -0.14 -37.09 -0.42
CA MET A 495 1.10 -36.61 0.19
C MET A 495 1.52 -37.56 1.31
N GLU A 496 2.76 -38.05 1.24
CA GLU A 496 3.33 -38.85 2.32
C GLU A 496 3.76 -37.94 3.49
N ILE A 497 3.24 -38.23 4.68
CA ILE A 497 3.61 -37.55 5.91
C ILE A 497 4.60 -38.43 6.68
N SER A 498 5.83 -37.94 6.83
CA SER A 498 6.87 -38.60 7.63
C SER A 498 6.91 -37.96 9.02
N ALA A 499 6.39 -38.68 10.02
CA ALA A 499 6.41 -38.25 11.41
C ALA A 499 7.83 -38.35 11.98
N ILE A 500 8.52 -37.23 12.14
CA ILE A 500 9.85 -37.17 12.78
C ILE A 500 9.72 -37.09 14.30
N ALA A 501 8.66 -36.43 14.79
CA ALA A 501 8.41 -36.23 16.20
C ALA A 501 6.93 -36.43 16.56
N SER A 502 6.71 -36.79 17.81
CA SER A 502 5.39 -36.88 18.42
C SER A 502 5.32 -35.85 19.54
N VAL A 503 4.26 -35.05 19.58
CA VAL A 503 3.98 -34.05 20.61
C VAL A 503 2.92 -34.63 21.52
N GLY A 504 3.35 -35.04 22.71
CA GLY A 504 2.48 -35.65 23.70
C GLY A 504 2.96 -35.38 25.11
N PHE A 505 2.15 -35.77 26.09
CA PHE A 505 2.57 -35.77 27.48
C PHE A 505 3.57 -36.90 27.69
N GLU A 506 4.72 -36.61 28.30
CA GLU A 506 5.67 -37.66 28.68
C GLU A 506 4.94 -38.73 29.49
N ARG A 507 4.85 -39.95 28.93
CA ARG A 507 4.44 -41.11 29.72
C ARG A 507 5.47 -41.23 30.82
N ARG A 508 5.05 -41.12 32.08
CA ARG A 508 5.89 -41.52 33.21
C ARG A 508 6.30 -42.97 32.95
N SER A 509 7.54 -43.17 32.50
CA SER A 509 8.18 -44.47 32.41
C SER A 509 8.37 -44.98 33.85
N GLY A 510 7.36 -45.70 34.33
CA GLY A 510 7.28 -46.15 35.71
C GLY A 510 6.13 -47.12 35.89
N LEU A 511 6.24 -48.29 35.27
CA LEU A 511 5.65 -49.57 35.68
C LEU A 511 6.24 -50.64 34.76
N THR A 512 7.53 -50.91 34.94
CA THR A 512 8.10 -52.18 34.52
C THR A 512 7.35 -53.27 35.28
N THR A 513 6.62 -54.08 34.54
CA THR A 513 5.95 -55.30 34.98
C THR A 513 6.95 -56.23 35.66
N ALA A 514 7.04 -56.14 36.99
CA ALA A 514 7.54 -57.21 37.85
C ALA A 514 6.32 -57.94 38.44
N ALA A 515 5.66 -58.74 37.61
CA ALA A 515 4.64 -59.69 38.04
C ALA A 515 4.67 -60.88 37.08
N GLY A 516 5.62 -61.78 37.32
CA GLY A 516 5.85 -62.94 36.47
C GLY A 516 6.84 -63.94 37.05
N ALA A 517 6.82 -64.14 38.36
CA ALA A 517 7.43 -65.28 39.03
C ALA A 517 6.82 -65.43 40.44
N SER A 518 5.84 -66.32 40.61
CA SER A 518 5.91 -67.40 41.62
C SER A 518 4.59 -68.21 41.70
N HIS A 519 4.76 -69.53 41.74
CA HIS A 519 3.86 -70.62 42.18
C HIS A 519 2.64 -70.97 41.30
N ALA A 520 2.59 -72.11 40.60
CA ALA A 520 2.66 -73.54 41.00
C ALA A 520 1.27 -74.17 41.17
N THR A 521 0.86 -74.96 40.17
CA THR A 521 0.49 -76.41 40.26
C THR A 521 0.38 -76.98 38.86
#